data_AF-A0A3D8J366-F1
#
_entry.id   AF-A0A3D8J366-F1
#
_cell.length_a   1.000
_cell.length_b   1.000
_cell.length_c   1.000
_cell.angle_alpha   90.00
_cell.angle_beta   90.00
_cell.angle_gamma   90.00
#
_symmetry.space_group_name_H-M   'P 1'
#
loop_
_entity.id
_entity.type
_entity.pdbx_description
1 polymer ?
#
loop_
_entity_poly.entity_id
_entity_poly.type
_entity_poly.pdbx_seq_one_letter_code
_entity_poly.pdbx_strand_id
1 'polypeptide(L)'
;MNHTSAYIIATKEKFQQFVDDFYTTHKKPQCFGICRAELSRIHQGSNKKVISVNFPFLNFNTNFGSFAVFTTAAQLSIYENEIIFDITSRFILRAFCLFYPFIVEELQDFSLTYNSNENLVEKFQILCEKFIHDPYSIRNGDILFSNSLIHNHIGKKHKNIQIVFELLRHISDIYEDSDKTSKFQLIGYVEDKQVENIQVAYAKLHALSMGYAPIRSLNLNGIFALFPNLAWSGNKPYELEYLRENEMSLKIDGNFPVIDFIDKFPRYLMQVIPQADNIRILDSAKTRFGAFLGAGYTQMPGASYVNFNAGSLGACMNEGRISSSVIVGEGTDIGGGASILGVLSGGNTTPISIGRNCLLGANSVTGISLGDGCIVDAGISILAGSVVAITADEAQKIQEINKGFIIESSGYYKGSTLSGLQGIHYRITSQDSRLIAFRSCRQVMLNADLH
;
A
#
# COMPACT_ATOMS: atom_id res chain seq x y z
N MET A 1 -17.31 -28.24 -25.12
CA MET A 1 -16.53 -27.10 -24.61
C MET A 1 -15.29 -27.68 -23.98
N ASN A 2 -14.10 -27.35 -24.51
CA ASN A 2 -12.84 -28.04 -24.18
C ASN A 2 -12.56 -28.00 -22.68
N HIS A 3 -12.70 -29.15 -22.01
CA HIS A 3 -12.14 -29.39 -20.70
C HIS A 3 -10.62 -29.31 -20.86
N THR A 4 -10.00 -28.17 -20.56
CA THR A 4 -8.59 -28.17 -20.18
C THR A 4 -8.52 -29.03 -18.92
N SER A 5 -8.14 -30.28 -19.09
CA SER A 5 -8.05 -31.30 -18.05
C SER A 5 -7.29 -30.71 -16.87
N ALA A 6 -7.95 -30.59 -15.72
CA ALA A 6 -7.22 -30.37 -14.48
C ALA A 6 -6.19 -31.51 -14.35
N TYR A 7 -4.95 -31.19 -14.01
CA TYR A 7 -3.89 -32.17 -13.79
C TYR A 7 -3.19 -31.85 -12.47
N ILE A 8 -2.74 -32.88 -11.77
CA ILE A 8 -1.93 -32.73 -10.56
C ILE A 8 -0.47 -32.54 -10.98
N ILE A 9 0.15 -31.51 -10.41
CA ILE A 9 1.60 -31.34 -10.46
C ILE A 9 2.19 -32.08 -9.26
N ALA A 10 2.59 -33.35 -9.47
CA ALA A 10 2.88 -34.24 -8.34
C ALA A 10 4.17 -33.89 -7.56
N THR A 11 5.13 -33.18 -8.16
CA THR A 11 6.44 -32.89 -7.54
C THR A 11 6.86 -31.44 -7.76
N LYS A 12 7.79 -30.94 -6.93
CA LYS A 12 8.32 -29.57 -7.04
C LYS A 12 9.10 -29.35 -8.34
N GLU A 13 9.76 -30.37 -8.87
CA GLU A 13 10.49 -30.31 -10.14
C GLU A 13 9.52 -30.12 -11.31
N LYS A 14 8.41 -30.89 -11.32
CA LYS A 14 7.34 -30.72 -12.31
C LYS A 14 6.66 -29.36 -12.18
N PHE A 15 6.57 -28.82 -10.95
CA PHE A 15 6.06 -27.47 -10.73
C PHE A 15 6.97 -26.42 -11.35
N GLN A 16 8.28 -26.55 -11.16
CA GLN A 16 9.24 -25.64 -11.78
C GLN A 16 9.13 -25.69 -13.32
N GLN A 17 9.05 -26.89 -13.90
CA GLN A 17 8.86 -27.04 -15.35
C GLN A 17 7.56 -26.38 -15.83
N PHE A 18 6.45 -26.58 -15.12
CA PHE A 18 5.18 -25.91 -15.41
C PHE A 18 5.32 -24.38 -15.42
N VAL A 19 6.04 -23.81 -14.46
CA VAL A 19 6.25 -22.35 -14.38
C VAL A 19 7.12 -21.86 -15.54
N ASP A 20 8.19 -22.60 -15.87
CA ASP A 20 9.08 -22.25 -16.98
C ASP A 20 8.32 -22.30 -18.33
N ASP A 21 7.54 -23.35 -18.56
CA ASP A 21 6.70 -23.52 -19.74
C ASP A 21 5.65 -22.39 -19.83
N PHE A 22 5.01 -22.03 -18.72
CA PHE A 22 4.03 -20.95 -18.67
C PHE A 22 4.62 -19.62 -19.16
N TYR A 23 5.83 -19.28 -18.71
CA TYR A 23 6.49 -18.01 -19.06
C TYR A 23 7.17 -18.01 -20.43
N THR A 24 7.11 -19.10 -21.21
CA THR A 24 7.47 -19.06 -22.64
C THR A 24 6.48 -18.25 -23.47
N THR A 25 5.23 -18.14 -23.01
CA THR A 25 4.11 -17.52 -23.75
C THR A 25 3.48 -16.34 -23.00
N HIS A 26 3.79 -16.16 -21.71
CA HIS A 26 3.19 -15.16 -20.84
C HIS A 26 4.23 -14.17 -20.29
N LYS A 27 3.83 -12.92 -20.07
CA LYS A 27 4.70 -11.91 -19.43
C LYS A 27 4.60 -11.96 -17.91
N LYS A 28 5.72 -11.86 -17.21
CA LYS A 28 5.72 -11.73 -15.74
C LYS A 28 4.99 -10.46 -15.32
N PRO A 29 4.06 -10.52 -14.35
CA PRO A 29 3.40 -9.33 -13.84
C PRO A 29 4.37 -8.54 -12.95
N GLN A 30 4.26 -7.21 -12.96
CA GLN A 30 4.91 -6.39 -11.94
C GLN A 30 4.24 -6.58 -10.58
N CYS A 31 2.93 -6.75 -10.56
CA CYS A 31 2.18 -6.93 -9.32
C CYS A 31 0.95 -7.83 -9.52
N PHE A 32 0.65 -8.65 -8.51
CA PHE A 32 -0.61 -9.39 -8.46
C PHE A 32 -0.99 -9.77 -7.03
N GLY A 33 -2.27 -9.99 -6.80
CA GLY A 33 -2.79 -10.47 -5.53
C GLY A 33 -4.27 -10.79 -5.64
N ILE A 34 -4.81 -11.40 -4.61
CA ILE A 34 -6.25 -11.62 -4.50
C ILE A 34 -6.79 -10.62 -3.49
N CYS A 35 -7.83 -9.89 -3.85
CA CYS A 35 -8.49 -8.94 -2.97
C CYS A 35 -9.89 -9.40 -2.59
N ARG A 36 -10.39 -8.83 -1.50
CA ARG A 36 -11.82 -8.79 -1.19
C ARG A 36 -12.37 -7.44 -1.62
N ALA A 37 -13.34 -7.45 -2.53
CA ALA A 37 -14.02 -6.29 -3.05
C ALA A 37 -15.28 -5.96 -2.24
N GLU A 38 -15.46 -4.67 -1.93
CA GLU A 38 -16.73 -4.11 -1.49
C GLU A 38 -17.50 -3.65 -2.72
N LEU A 39 -18.68 -4.23 -2.91
CA LEU A 39 -19.56 -3.95 -4.05
C LEU A 39 -20.56 -2.84 -3.68
N SER A 40 -20.91 -2.03 -4.68
CA SER A 40 -21.95 -1.01 -4.58
C SER A 40 -23.28 -1.60 -4.11
N ARG A 41 -23.99 -0.85 -3.27
CA ARG A 41 -25.33 -1.19 -2.76
C ARG A 41 -26.46 -0.63 -3.62
N ILE A 42 -26.17 0.40 -4.41
CA ILE A 42 -27.16 1.03 -5.30
C ILE A 42 -27.20 0.38 -6.70
N HIS A 43 -26.06 -0.16 -7.17
CA HIS A 43 -26.02 -0.85 -8.47
C HIS A 43 -26.42 -2.32 -8.31
N GLN A 44 -27.35 -2.81 -9.14
CA GLN A 44 -27.88 -4.17 -9.08
C GLN A 44 -27.53 -4.99 -10.34
N GLY A 45 -27.70 -6.32 -10.25
CA GLY A 45 -27.41 -7.25 -11.34
C GLY A 45 -25.93 -7.29 -11.74
N SER A 46 -25.67 -7.52 -13.03
CA SER A 46 -24.33 -7.57 -13.63
C SER A 46 -23.59 -6.21 -13.64
N ASN A 47 -24.24 -5.12 -13.23
CA ASN A 47 -23.66 -3.77 -13.14
C ASN A 47 -23.09 -3.43 -11.75
N LYS A 48 -22.91 -4.41 -10.86
CA LYS A 48 -22.32 -4.16 -9.53
C LYS A 48 -20.89 -3.65 -9.65
N LYS A 49 -20.70 -2.37 -9.31
CA LYS A 49 -19.39 -1.71 -9.31
C LYS A 49 -18.64 -2.02 -8.02
N VAL A 50 -17.34 -2.20 -8.14
CA VAL A 50 -16.42 -2.23 -6.99
C VAL A 50 -16.19 -0.80 -6.51
N ILE A 51 -16.41 -0.55 -5.21
CA ILE A 51 -16.27 0.79 -4.60
C ILE A 51 -15.05 0.88 -3.67
N SER A 52 -14.57 -0.25 -3.17
CA SER A 52 -13.35 -0.38 -2.40
C SER A 52 -12.82 -1.81 -2.47
N VAL A 53 -11.54 -2.01 -2.23
CA VAL A 53 -10.95 -3.34 -2.11
C VAL A 53 -10.00 -3.40 -0.92
N ASN A 54 -9.75 -4.61 -0.43
CA ASN A 54 -8.71 -4.89 0.56
C ASN A 54 -7.87 -6.08 0.11
N PHE A 55 -6.55 -5.95 0.21
CA PHE A 55 -5.59 -7.01 -0.13
C PHE A 55 -5.03 -7.62 1.16
N PRO A 56 -5.30 -8.90 1.45
CA PRO A 56 -4.66 -9.61 2.55
C PRO A 56 -3.15 -9.79 2.32
N PHE A 57 -2.76 -10.00 1.07
CA PHE A 57 -1.37 -10.08 0.65
C PHE A 57 -1.25 -9.69 -0.83
N LEU A 58 -0.18 -8.96 -1.15
CA LEU A 58 0.13 -8.49 -2.48
C LEU A 58 1.54 -8.92 -2.86
N ASN A 59 1.69 -9.46 -4.06
CA ASN A 59 2.97 -9.81 -4.63
C ASN A 59 3.43 -8.66 -5.53
N PHE A 60 4.69 -8.26 -5.38
CA PHE A 60 5.30 -7.21 -6.20
C PHE A 60 6.67 -7.70 -6.65
N ASN A 61 6.87 -7.86 -7.96
CA ASN A 61 8.07 -8.43 -8.60
C ASN A 61 8.57 -9.76 -7.99
N THR A 62 7.67 -10.56 -7.43
CA THR A 62 8.01 -11.78 -6.66
C THR A 62 6.93 -12.85 -6.86
N ASN A 63 7.22 -14.09 -6.44
CA ASN A 63 6.28 -15.23 -6.40
C ASN A 63 5.62 -15.56 -7.75
N PHE A 64 6.38 -15.43 -8.85
CA PHE A 64 5.90 -15.69 -10.21
C PHE A 64 5.29 -17.09 -10.41
N GLY A 65 5.76 -18.11 -9.69
CA GLY A 65 5.13 -19.42 -9.70
C GLY A 65 3.67 -19.41 -9.22
N SER A 66 3.36 -18.61 -8.19
CA SER A 66 1.97 -18.45 -7.75
C SER A 66 1.12 -17.71 -8.78
N PHE A 67 1.68 -16.75 -9.50
CA PHE A 67 0.97 -16.10 -10.59
C PHE A 67 0.65 -17.08 -11.74
N ALA A 68 1.60 -17.94 -12.12
CA ALA A 68 1.36 -18.98 -13.12
C ALA A 68 0.21 -19.90 -12.68
N VAL A 69 0.19 -20.30 -11.39
CA VAL A 69 -0.91 -21.07 -10.80
C VAL A 69 -2.23 -20.32 -10.88
N PHE A 70 -2.30 -19.07 -10.44
CA PHE A 70 -3.55 -18.31 -10.43
C PHE A 70 -4.07 -18.00 -11.83
N THR A 71 -3.21 -17.64 -12.77
CA THR A 71 -3.60 -17.40 -14.17
C THR A 71 -4.11 -18.69 -14.83
N THR A 72 -3.44 -19.82 -14.58
CA THR A 72 -3.89 -21.14 -15.06
C THR A 72 -5.20 -21.56 -14.37
N ALA A 73 -5.34 -21.27 -13.07
CA ALA A 73 -6.55 -21.51 -12.30
C ALA A 73 -7.76 -20.73 -12.87
N ALA A 74 -7.52 -19.49 -13.30
CA ALA A 74 -8.48 -18.62 -13.96
C ALA A 74 -8.72 -18.98 -15.44
N GLN A 75 -7.94 -19.89 -16.02
CA GLN A 75 -7.98 -20.26 -17.45
C GLN A 75 -7.78 -19.06 -18.38
N LEU A 76 -6.95 -18.10 -17.97
CA LEU A 76 -6.60 -16.95 -18.80
C LEU A 76 -5.44 -17.35 -19.72
N SER A 77 -5.73 -17.54 -21.01
CA SER A 77 -4.71 -17.87 -22.02
C SER A 77 -3.96 -16.65 -22.54
N ILE A 78 -4.57 -15.48 -22.45
CA ILE A 78 -4.00 -14.17 -22.79
C ILE A 78 -4.60 -13.17 -21.78
N TYR A 79 -3.82 -12.20 -21.36
CA TYR A 79 -4.29 -11.09 -20.52
C TYR A 79 -3.69 -9.77 -20.99
N GLU A 80 -4.44 -8.69 -20.76
CA GLU A 80 -4.01 -7.32 -21.04
C GLU A 80 -3.05 -6.80 -19.94
N ASN A 81 -2.80 -5.49 -19.92
CA ASN A 81 -1.93 -4.92 -18.90
C ASN A 81 -2.54 -5.05 -17.51
N GLU A 82 -3.82 -4.70 -17.33
CA GLU A 82 -4.54 -4.89 -16.07
C GLU A 82 -5.30 -6.22 -16.10
N ILE A 83 -5.19 -6.98 -15.01
CA ILE A 83 -5.78 -8.32 -14.86
C ILE A 83 -6.81 -8.21 -13.75
N ILE A 84 -8.08 -8.45 -14.08
CA ILE A 84 -9.17 -8.48 -13.11
C ILE A 84 -10.02 -9.71 -13.42
N PHE A 85 -10.07 -10.64 -12.46
CA PHE A 85 -10.81 -11.89 -12.63
C PHE A 85 -11.61 -12.21 -11.37
N ASP A 86 -12.92 -12.38 -11.53
CA ASP A 86 -13.82 -12.78 -10.45
C ASP A 86 -13.56 -14.24 -10.06
N ILE A 87 -13.19 -14.45 -8.79
CA ILE A 87 -12.85 -15.77 -8.29
C ILE A 87 -14.11 -16.63 -8.16
N THR A 88 -14.00 -17.85 -8.68
CA THR A 88 -15.03 -18.89 -8.63
C THR A 88 -14.57 -20.07 -7.77
N SER A 89 -15.49 -20.94 -7.34
CA SER A 89 -15.14 -22.16 -6.61
C SER A 89 -14.20 -23.07 -7.42
N ARG A 90 -14.40 -23.14 -8.74
CA ARG A 90 -13.51 -23.86 -9.67
C ARG A 90 -12.11 -23.29 -9.74
N PHE A 91 -11.96 -21.96 -9.70
CA PHE A 91 -10.65 -21.31 -9.59
C PHE A 91 -9.93 -21.79 -8.32
N ILE A 92 -10.61 -21.77 -7.19
CA ILE A 92 -10.01 -22.12 -5.89
C ILE A 92 -9.56 -23.58 -5.91
N LEU A 93 -10.43 -24.50 -6.30
CA LEU A 93 -10.12 -25.94 -6.36
C LEU A 93 -8.98 -26.24 -7.35
N ARG A 94 -8.95 -25.56 -8.51
CA ARG A 94 -7.86 -25.72 -9.48
C ARG A 94 -6.54 -25.19 -8.94
N ALA A 95 -6.52 -24.01 -8.33
CA ALA A 95 -5.32 -23.46 -7.69
C ALA A 95 -4.81 -24.38 -6.57
N PHE A 96 -5.74 -24.93 -5.77
CA PHE A 96 -5.45 -25.90 -4.72
C PHE A 96 -4.77 -27.16 -5.27
N CYS A 97 -5.27 -27.72 -6.37
CA CYS A 97 -4.66 -28.87 -7.04
C CYS A 97 -3.31 -28.54 -7.70
N LEU A 98 -3.11 -27.33 -8.23
CA LEU A 98 -1.85 -26.93 -8.84
C LEU A 98 -0.73 -26.70 -7.80
N PHE A 99 -1.09 -26.31 -6.58
CA PHE A 99 -0.16 -26.22 -5.44
C PHE A 99 0.09 -27.56 -4.72
N TYR A 100 -0.38 -28.67 -5.29
CA TYR A 100 -0.30 -30.01 -4.70
C TYR A 100 1.01 -30.36 -3.98
N PRO A 101 2.21 -30.19 -4.58
CA PRO A 101 3.43 -30.71 -3.97
C PRO A 101 3.83 -29.91 -2.71
N PHE A 102 3.42 -28.64 -2.63
CA PHE A 102 3.66 -27.78 -1.46
C PHE A 102 2.62 -28.03 -0.36
N ILE A 103 1.37 -28.28 -0.75
CA ILE A 103 0.29 -28.57 0.21
C ILE A 103 0.51 -29.93 0.87
N VAL A 104 0.94 -30.95 0.13
CA VAL A 104 1.28 -32.26 0.71
C VAL A 104 2.37 -32.13 1.77
N GLU A 105 3.43 -31.36 1.49
CA GLU A 105 4.52 -31.11 2.43
C GLU A 105 4.01 -30.40 3.71
N GLU A 106 3.21 -29.35 3.58
CA GLU A 106 2.65 -28.65 4.74
C GLU A 106 1.68 -29.51 5.56
N LEU A 107 0.89 -30.38 4.92
CA LEU A 107 -0.01 -31.33 5.59
C LEU A 107 0.77 -32.41 6.35
N GLN A 108 1.88 -32.90 5.78
CA GLN A 108 2.77 -33.86 6.44
C GLN A 108 3.41 -33.24 7.68
N ASP A 109 3.97 -32.02 7.54
CA ASP A 109 4.58 -31.28 8.65
C ASP A 109 3.56 -31.00 9.77
N PHE A 110 2.34 -30.61 9.42
CA PHE A 110 1.26 -30.42 10.39
C PHE A 110 0.94 -31.72 11.14
N SER A 111 0.80 -32.83 10.43
CA SER A 111 0.45 -34.12 11.03
C SER A 111 1.52 -34.58 12.02
N LEU A 112 2.80 -34.38 11.68
CA LEU A 112 3.94 -34.65 12.57
C LEU A 112 3.95 -33.73 13.79
N THR A 113 3.68 -32.43 13.61
CA THR A 113 3.73 -31.43 14.69
C THR A 113 2.64 -31.65 15.73
N TYR A 114 1.44 -32.05 15.31
CA TYR A 114 0.26 -32.16 16.18
C TYR A 114 -0.12 -33.60 16.56
N ASN A 115 0.67 -34.61 16.17
CA ASN A 115 0.34 -36.03 16.33
C ASN A 115 -1.10 -36.34 15.87
N SER A 116 -1.48 -35.79 14.72
CA SER A 116 -2.83 -35.96 14.18
C SER A 116 -3.02 -37.39 13.70
N ASN A 117 -4.04 -38.07 14.23
CA ASN A 117 -4.46 -39.40 13.76
C ASN A 117 -5.28 -39.34 12.45
N GLU A 118 -5.64 -38.14 11.98
CA GLU A 118 -6.33 -37.99 10.70
C GLU A 118 -5.34 -38.08 9.53
N ASN A 119 -5.64 -38.94 8.54
CA ASN A 119 -4.86 -39.02 7.30
C ASN A 119 -5.21 -37.86 6.33
N LEU A 120 -4.79 -36.65 6.68
CA LEU A 120 -5.11 -35.42 5.95
C LEU A 120 -4.53 -35.41 4.53
N VAL A 121 -3.37 -36.03 4.33
CA VAL A 121 -2.71 -36.15 3.03
C VAL A 121 -3.55 -37.01 2.09
N GLU A 122 -3.99 -38.19 2.54
CA GLU A 122 -4.84 -39.08 1.76
C GLU A 122 -6.17 -38.41 1.40
N LYS A 123 -6.80 -37.73 2.37
CA LYS A 123 -8.02 -36.95 2.11
C LYS A 123 -7.79 -35.90 1.01
N PHE A 124 -6.68 -35.15 1.06
CA PHE A 124 -6.34 -34.16 0.05
C PHE A 124 -6.07 -34.77 -1.34
N GLN A 125 -5.42 -35.93 -1.38
CA GLN A 125 -5.19 -36.68 -2.62
C GLN A 125 -6.51 -37.10 -3.27
N ILE A 126 -7.42 -37.69 -2.49
CA ILE A 126 -8.76 -38.08 -2.96
C ILE A 126 -9.54 -36.86 -3.49
N LEU A 127 -9.43 -35.71 -2.82
CA LEU A 127 -10.06 -34.47 -3.29
C LEU A 127 -9.52 -34.05 -4.67
N CYS A 128 -8.19 -34.04 -4.84
CA CYS A 128 -7.57 -33.68 -6.11
C CYS A 128 -7.95 -34.65 -7.23
N GLU A 129 -7.96 -35.96 -6.95
CA GLU A 129 -8.36 -37.00 -7.91
C GLU A 129 -9.83 -36.85 -8.33
N LYS A 130 -10.74 -36.63 -7.37
CA LYS A 130 -12.15 -36.33 -7.65
C LYS A 130 -12.30 -35.10 -8.55
N PHE A 131 -11.59 -34.01 -8.24
CA PHE A 131 -11.66 -32.78 -9.01
C PHE A 131 -11.13 -32.95 -10.44
N ILE A 132 -10.07 -33.75 -10.65
CA ILE A 132 -9.55 -34.05 -11.98
C ILE A 132 -10.55 -34.86 -12.80
N HIS A 133 -11.11 -35.90 -12.19
CA HIS A 133 -12.02 -36.81 -12.88
C HIS A 133 -13.34 -36.12 -13.23
N ASP A 134 -13.95 -35.44 -12.27
CA ASP A 134 -15.17 -34.66 -12.46
C ASP A 134 -15.23 -33.47 -11.49
N PRO A 135 -14.92 -32.24 -11.95
CA PRO A 135 -15.02 -31.02 -11.14
C PRO A 135 -16.41 -30.78 -10.54
N TYR A 136 -17.48 -31.32 -11.12
CA TYR A 136 -18.85 -31.15 -10.63
C TYR A 136 -19.23 -32.17 -9.54
N SER A 137 -18.39 -33.17 -9.30
CA SER A 137 -18.61 -34.18 -8.26
C SER A 137 -18.34 -33.67 -6.84
N ILE A 138 -17.62 -32.55 -6.71
CA ILE A 138 -17.23 -31.96 -5.42
C ILE A 138 -18.46 -31.38 -4.70
N ARG A 139 -18.77 -31.90 -3.52
CA ARG A 139 -19.80 -31.40 -2.61
C ARG A 139 -19.18 -30.64 -1.44
N ASN A 140 -19.99 -29.85 -0.73
CA ASN A 140 -19.53 -29.12 0.47
C ASN A 140 -18.87 -30.02 1.52
N GLY A 141 -19.32 -31.27 1.66
CA GLY A 141 -18.72 -32.26 2.58
C GLY A 141 -17.37 -32.81 2.12
N ASP A 142 -17.03 -32.68 0.84
CA ASP A 142 -15.70 -33.04 0.32
C ASP A 142 -14.67 -31.94 0.58
N ILE A 143 -15.11 -30.71 0.84
CA ILE A 143 -14.24 -29.57 1.06
C ILE A 143 -13.66 -29.68 2.46
N LEU A 144 -12.49 -30.32 2.51
CA LEU A 144 -11.65 -30.43 3.68
C LEU A 144 -11.35 -29.04 4.23
N PHE A 145 -11.06 -28.99 5.53
CA PHE A 145 -10.49 -27.85 6.24
C PHE A 145 -11.45 -26.74 6.67
N SER A 146 -12.68 -26.64 6.14
CA SER A 146 -13.62 -25.51 6.41
C SER A 146 -13.88 -25.12 7.89
N ASN A 147 -13.53 -25.94 8.89
CA ASN A 147 -13.75 -25.65 10.31
C ASN A 147 -12.61 -26.06 11.29
N SER A 148 -11.35 -26.19 10.84
CA SER A 148 -10.30 -26.83 11.67
C SER A 148 -9.08 -25.95 12.01
N LEU A 149 -8.38 -26.33 13.10
CA LEU A 149 -7.06 -25.84 13.56
C LEU A 149 -5.97 -25.84 12.46
N ILE A 150 -6.21 -26.57 11.38
CA ILE A 150 -5.34 -26.74 10.23
C ILE A 150 -5.15 -25.41 9.48
N HIS A 151 -6.20 -24.58 9.34
CA HIS A 151 -6.09 -23.25 8.72
C HIS A 151 -5.11 -22.33 9.44
N ASN A 152 -5.01 -22.45 10.76
CA ASN A 152 -4.09 -21.63 11.55
C ASN A 152 -2.62 -22.04 11.38
N HIS A 153 -2.32 -23.13 10.66
CA HIS A 153 -0.96 -23.67 10.55
C HIS A 153 -0.49 -23.84 9.11
N ILE A 154 -1.39 -24.22 8.21
CA ILE A 154 -1.09 -24.42 6.79
C ILE A 154 -1.12 -23.09 6.03
N GLY A 155 -0.24 -22.95 5.04
CA GLY A 155 -0.03 -21.76 4.24
C GLY A 155 0.92 -20.73 4.88
N LYS A 156 1.29 -20.90 6.15
CA LYS A 156 2.18 -19.95 6.84
C LYS A 156 3.58 -19.87 6.25
N LYS A 157 4.06 -20.92 5.58
CA LYS A 157 5.33 -20.88 4.84
C LYS A 157 5.20 -20.11 3.52
N HIS A 158 4.01 -20.12 2.90
CA HIS A 158 3.76 -19.49 1.62
C HIS A 158 2.42 -18.72 1.59
N LYS A 159 2.49 -17.39 1.73
CA LYS A 159 1.30 -16.50 1.82
C LYS A 159 0.26 -16.67 0.71
N ASN A 160 0.66 -16.93 -0.54
CA ASN A 160 -0.31 -17.19 -1.62
C ASN A 160 -1.07 -18.51 -1.45
N ILE A 161 -0.45 -19.55 -0.88
CA ILE A 161 -1.13 -20.81 -0.54
C ILE A 161 -2.10 -20.55 0.61
N GLN A 162 -1.66 -19.79 1.64
CA GLN A 162 -2.54 -19.37 2.74
C GLN A 162 -3.81 -18.67 2.25
N ILE A 163 -3.70 -17.77 1.26
CA ILE A 163 -4.88 -17.13 0.65
C ILE A 163 -5.84 -18.17 0.06
N VAL A 164 -5.34 -19.18 -0.66
CA VAL A 164 -6.21 -20.23 -1.24
C VAL A 164 -6.95 -20.98 -0.12
N PHE A 165 -6.27 -21.28 0.98
CA PHE A 165 -6.92 -21.85 2.17
C PHE A 165 -7.98 -20.90 2.75
N GLU A 166 -7.71 -19.62 2.93
CA GLU A 166 -8.73 -18.68 3.43
C GLU A 166 -9.93 -18.57 2.49
N LEU A 167 -9.72 -18.64 1.17
CA LEU A 167 -10.80 -18.65 0.18
C LEU A 167 -11.65 -19.92 0.24
N LEU A 168 -11.07 -21.08 0.58
CA LEU A 168 -11.82 -22.34 0.76
C LEU A 168 -12.89 -22.22 1.85
N ARG A 169 -12.69 -21.37 2.87
CA ARG A 169 -13.69 -21.11 3.92
C ARG A 169 -14.91 -20.37 3.39
N HIS A 170 -14.74 -19.62 2.32
CA HIS A 170 -15.78 -18.83 1.65
C HIS A 170 -16.31 -19.51 0.40
N ILE A 171 -15.93 -20.75 0.12
CA ILE A 171 -16.27 -21.42 -1.14
C ILE A 171 -17.79 -21.54 -1.34
N SER A 172 -18.58 -21.72 -0.27
CA SER A 172 -20.05 -21.71 -0.33
C SER A 172 -20.62 -20.35 -0.75
N ASP A 173 -20.02 -19.26 -0.26
CA ASP A 173 -20.41 -17.89 -0.63
C ASP A 173 -20.10 -17.56 -2.09
N ILE A 174 -19.24 -18.37 -2.72
CA ILE A 174 -18.78 -18.22 -4.11
C ILE A 174 -19.61 -19.10 -5.07
N TYR A 175 -20.41 -20.06 -4.55
CA TYR A 175 -21.27 -20.94 -5.35
C TYR A 175 -22.62 -20.30 -5.77
N GLU A 176 -23.00 -19.15 -5.21
CA GLU A 176 -24.32 -18.55 -5.45
C GLU A 176 -24.31 -17.53 -6.62
N ASP A 177 -24.96 -17.94 -7.73
CA ASP A 177 -25.27 -17.23 -8.97
C ASP A 177 -24.12 -16.95 -9.96
N SER A 178 -24.31 -17.45 -11.19
CA SER A 178 -23.48 -17.16 -12.37
C SER A 178 -23.52 -15.70 -12.83
N ASP A 179 -24.43 -14.89 -12.29
CA ASP A 179 -24.72 -13.53 -12.74
C ASP A 179 -24.30 -12.44 -11.74
N LYS A 180 -23.63 -12.82 -10.64
CA LYS A 180 -23.19 -11.88 -9.58
C LYS A 180 -21.67 -11.69 -9.61
N THR A 181 -21.25 -10.43 -9.60
CA THR A 181 -19.84 -10.05 -9.40
C THR A 181 -19.31 -10.66 -8.11
N SER A 182 -18.17 -11.34 -8.18
CA SER A 182 -17.57 -11.99 -7.01
C SER A 182 -17.03 -10.96 -6.02
N LYS A 183 -17.17 -11.25 -4.72
CA LYS A 183 -16.52 -10.46 -3.66
C LYS A 183 -15.01 -10.72 -3.60
N PHE A 184 -14.51 -11.74 -4.27
CA PHE A 184 -13.08 -12.06 -4.32
C PHE A 184 -12.60 -11.96 -5.75
N GLN A 185 -11.53 -11.19 -5.97
CA GLN A 185 -11.01 -10.95 -7.31
C GLN A 185 -9.50 -11.18 -7.34
N LEU A 186 -9.02 -11.88 -8.37
CA LEU A 186 -7.60 -11.87 -8.73
C LEU A 186 -7.33 -10.56 -9.47
N ILE A 187 -6.43 -9.76 -8.92
CA ILE A 187 -6.02 -8.46 -9.46
C ILE A 187 -4.53 -8.51 -9.79
N GLY A 188 -4.12 -7.94 -10.91
CA GLY A 188 -2.72 -7.75 -11.22
C GLY A 188 -2.48 -6.73 -12.32
N TYR A 189 -1.22 -6.36 -12.51
CA TYR A 189 -0.81 -5.61 -13.68
C TYR A 189 0.60 -5.99 -14.15
N VAL A 190 0.81 -5.92 -15.46
CA VAL A 190 2.07 -6.35 -16.10
C VAL A 190 3.13 -5.26 -16.06
N GLU A 191 2.78 -4.06 -16.51
CA GLU A 191 3.67 -2.89 -16.57
C GLU A 191 3.01 -1.70 -15.86
N ASP A 192 3.81 -0.82 -15.25
CA ASP A 192 3.35 0.40 -14.57
C ASP A 192 2.84 1.47 -15.56
N LYS A 193 1.65 1.23 -16.11
CA LYS A 193 0.94 2.18 -16.98
C LYS A 193 0.01 3.08 -16.17
N GLN A 194 -0.59 4.07 -16.82
CA GLN A 194 -1.68 4.84 -16.21
C GLN A 194 -2.77 3.87 -15.74
N VAL A 195 -3.28 4.10 -14.53
CA VAL A 195 -4.27 3.22 -13.93
C VAL A 195 -5.66 3.47 -14.52
N GLU A 196 -6.36 2.39 -14.86
CA GLU A 196 -7.68 2.43 -15.50
C GLU A 196 -8.77 1.92 -14.55
N ASN A 197 -8.44 0.98 -13.66
CA ASN A 197 -9.40 0.40 -12.73
C ASN A 197 -9.07 0.68 -11.26
N ILE A 198 -10.12 0.83 -10.44
CA ILE A 198 -9.99 1.10 -9.01
C ILE A 198 -9.20 0.01 -8.28
N GLN A 199 -9.36 -1.26 -8.67
CA GLN A 199 -8.67 -2.38 -8.02
C GLN A 199 -7.14 -2.30 -8.21
N VAL A 200 -6.68 -1.97 -9.42
CA VAL A 200 -5.25 -1.77 -9.71
C VAL A 200 -4.73 -0.53 -8.98
N ALA A 201 -5.54 0.51 -8.86
CA ALA A 201 -5.17 1.69 -8.10
C ALA A 201 -4.92 1.38 -6.62
N TYR A 202 -5.79 0.58 -5.99
CA TYR A 202 -5.56 0.08 -4.63
C TYR A 202 -4.32 -0.81 -4.54
N ALA A 203 -4.04 -1.67 -5.54
CA ALA A 203 -2.82 -2.47 -5.57
C ALA A 203 -1.55 -1.59 -5.56
N LYS A 204 -1.53 -0.52 -6.36
CA LYS A 204 -0.42 0.45 -6.37
C LYS A 204 -0.25 1.18 -5.03
N LEU A 205 -1.35 1.64 -4.42
CA LEU A 205 -1.30 2.29 -3.10
C LEU A 205 -0.85 1.32 -2.00
N HIS A 206 -1.24 0.04 -2.09
CA HIS A 206 -0.79 -0.99 -1.18
C HIS A 206 0.71 -1.26 -1.33
N ALA A 207 1.20 -1.34 -2.57
CA ALA A 207 2.63 -1.49 -2.85
C ALA A 207 3.47 -0.33 -2.29
N LEU A 208 2.96 0.92 -2.36
CA LEU A 208 3.59 2.06 -1.70
C LEU A 208 3.57 1.92 -0.18
N SER A 209 2.41 1.59 0.40
CA SER A 209 2.22 1.55 1.86
C SER A 209 3.06 0.48 2.55
N MET A 210 3.28 -0.65 1.87
CA MET A 210 4.12 -1.75 2.33
C MET A 210 5.61 -1.58 1.98
N GLY A 211 5.97 -0.52 1.25
CA GLY A 211 7.35 -0.28 0.82
C GLY A 211 7.85 -1.19 -0.30
N TYR A 212 6.96 -1.90 -1.00
CA TYR A 212 7.32 -2.71 -2.17
C TYR A 212 7.71 -1.85 -3.37
N ALA A 213 7.13 -0.65 -3.45
CA ALA A 213 7.46 0.36 -4.43
C ALA A 213 7.90 1.66 -3.73
N PRO A 214 8.98 2.32 -4.19
CA PRO A 214 9.38 3.62 -3.64
C PRO A 214 8.33 4.72 -3.86
N ILE A 215 8.31 5.72 -2.97
CA ILE A 215 7.52 6.93 -3.16
C ILE A 215 7.89 7.58 -4.52
N ARG A 216 6.88 8.04 -5.28
CA ARG A 216 6.95 8.57 -6.66
C ARG A 216 7.31 7.55 -7.75
N SER A 217 7.50 6.28 -7.44
CA SER A 217 7.93 5.30 -8.46
C SER A 217 6.79 4.73 -9.31
N LEU A 218 5.54 4.86 -8.87
CA LEU A 218 4.38 4.30 -9.55
C LEU A 218 3.55 5.38 -10.23
N ASN A 219 3.03 5.09 -11.41
CA ASN A 219 2.13 5.96 -12.14
C ASN A 219 0.72 5.96 -11.50
N LEU A 220 0.40 7.05 -10.80
CA LEU A 220 -0.89 7.27 -10.15
C LEU A 220 -1.76 8.33 -10.88
N ASN A 221 -1.46 8.63 -12.15
CA ASN A 221 -2.21 9.61 -12.91
C ASN A 221 -3.68 9.18 -13.05
N GLY A 222 -4.61 10.13 -12.87
CA GLY A 222 -6.05 9.87 -12.95
C GLY A 222 -6.67 9.16 -11.74
N ILE A 223 -5.88 8.78 -10.72
CA ILE A 223 -6.37 7.97 -9.59
C ILE A 223 -7.59 8.56 -8.88
N PHE A 224 -7.66 9.89 -8.71
CA PHE A 224 -8.78 10.55 -8.04
C PHE A 224 -10.13 10.35 -8.74
N ALA A 225 -10.13 10.19 -10.07
CA ALA A 225 -11.35 9.96 -10.84
C ALA A 225 -11.92 8.55 -10.61
N LEU A 226 -11.05 7.58 -10.29
CA LEU A 226 -11.43 6.19 -10.06
C LEU A 226 -12.06 5.96 -8.69
N PHE A 227 -11.64 6.70 -7.67
CA PHE A 227 -12.13 6.51 -6.30
C PHE A 227 -13.44 7.28 -6.09
N PRO A 228 -14.57 6.63 -5.77
CA PRO A 228 -15.80 7.32 -5.39
C PRO A 228 -15.63 8.02 -4.04
N ASN A 229 -16.38 9.11 -3.81
CA ASN A 229 -16.44 9.73 -2.49
C ASN A 229 -17.40 8.94 -1.60
N LEU A 230 -16.90 8.34 -0.52
CA LEU A 230 -17.65 7.40 0.30
C LEU A 230 -17.70 7.87 1.76
N ALA A 231 -18.78 7.55 2.45
CA ALA A 231 -18.83 7.59 3.90
C ALA A 231 -18.22 6.31 4.47
N TRP A 232 -17.39 6.44 5.51
CA TRP A 232 -16.70 5.33 6.14
C TRP A 232 -17.15 5.18 7.58
N SER A 233 -17.51 3.95 7.97
CA SER A 233 -17.84 3.56 9.34
C SER A 233 -16.97 2.35 9.71
N GLY A 234 -15.97 2.56 10.55
CA GLY A 234 -14.83 1.66 10.69
C GLY A 234 -14.22 1.36 9.32
N ASN A 235 -14.04 0.07 9.00
CA ASN A 235 -13.53 -0.39 7.71
C ASN A 235 -14.62 -0.55 6.63
N LYS A 236 -15.88 -0.18 6.91
CA LYS A 236 -16.99 -0.39 5.99
C LYS A 236 -17.31 0.87 5.18
N PRO A 237 -17.21 0.84 3.85
CA PRO A 237 -17.64 1.93 3.00
C PRO A 237 -19.15 1.96 2.79
N TYR A 238 -19.68 3.16 2.60
CA TYR A 238 -21.07 3.45 2.22
C TYR A 238 -21.09 4.52 1.13
N GLU A 239 -21.84 4.24 0.06
CA GLU A 239 -22.20 5.26 -0.90
C GLU A 239 -23.12 6.29 -0.24
N LEU A 240 -22.86 7.57 -0.47
CA LEU A 240 -23.65 8.65 0.12
C LEU A 240 -25.11 8.59 -0.32
N GLU A 241 -25.36 8.19 -1.58
CA GLU A 241 -26.71 8.03 -2.12
C GLU A 241 -27.50 6.96 -1.37
N TYR A 242 -26.89 5.78 -1.18
CA TYR A 242 -27.49 4.70 -0.38
C TYR A 242 -27.87 5.19 1.03
N LEU A 243 -27.00 5.95 1.68
CA LEU A 243 -27.30 6.48 3.02
C LEU A 243 -28.48 7.44 3.01
N ARG A 244 -28.59 8.32 2.01
CA ARG A 244 -29.72 9.26 1.88
C ARG A 244 -31.04 8.55 1.64
N GLU A 245 -31.05 7.59 0.71
CA GLU A 245 -32.26 6.82 0.36
C GLU A 245 -32.79 5.99 1.55
N ASN A 246 -31.89 5.50 2.40
CA ASN A 246 -32.22 4.59 3.51
C ASN A 246 -32.16 5.26 4.89
N GLU A 247 -31.93 6.58 4.95
CA GLU A 247 -31.63 7.30 6.21
C GLU A 247 -32.73 7.10 7.25
N MET A 248 -34.00 7.26 6.85
CA MET A 248 -35.13 7.16 7.77
C MET A 248 -35.28 5.75 8.35
N SER A 249 -35.25 4.71 7.50
CA SER A 249 -35.34 3.32 7.96
C SER A 249 -34.19 2.99 8.89
N LEU A 250 -32.95 3.30 8.47
CA LEU A 250 -31.76 3.04 9.28
C LEU A 250 -31.83 3.72 10.65
N LYS A 251 -32.35 4.95 10.74
CA LYS A 251 -32.50 5.66 12.02
C LYS A 251 -33.63 5.12 12.89
N ILE A 252 -34.79 4.81 12.30
CA ILE A 252 -35.93 4.24 13.04
C ILE A 252 -35.56 2.85 13.60
N ASP A 253 -34.85 2.04 12.81
CA ASP A 253 -34.43 0.69 13.18
C ASP A 253 -33.20 0.67 14.12
N GLY A 254 -32.61 1.82 14.44
CA GLY A 254 -31.39 1.91 15.25
C GLY A 254 -30.12 1.40 14.55
N ASN A 255 -30.14 1.25 13.23
CA ASN A 255 -29.07 0.70 12.40
C ASN A 255 -28.26 1.76 11.63
N PHE A 256 -28.47 3.05 11.89
CA PHE A 256 -27.72 4.12 11.23
C PHE A 256 -26.23 4.06 11.58
N PRO A 257 -25.31 3.95 10.60
CA PRO A 257 -23.91 3.74 10.88
C PRO A 257 -23.24 4.98 11.50
N VAL A 258 -22.28 4.77 12.39
CA VAL A 258 -21.41 5.83 12.91
C VAL A 258 -20.42 6.22 11.82
N ILE A 259 -20.59 7.38 11.21
CA ILE A 259 -19.70 7.84 10.12
C ILE A 259 -18.48 8.53 10.71
N ASP A 260 -17.31 7.93 10.54
CA ASP A 260 -16.02 8.44 11.03
C ASP A 260 -15.46 9.54 10.12
N PHE A 261 -15.63 9.40 8.80
CA PHE A 261 -15.20 10.38 7.80
C PHE A 261 -15.87 10.14 6.44
N ILE A 262 -15.81 11.16 5.58
CA ILE A 262 -16.23 11.08 4.17
C ILE A 262 -15.02 11.49 3.32
N ASP A 263 -14.50 10.56 2.53
CA ASP A 263 -13.37 10.81 1.61
C ASP A 263 -13.34 9.74 0.51
N LYS A 264 -12.58 10.03 -0.54
CA LYS A 264 -12.22 9.09 -1.60
C LYS A 264 -11.23 8.04 -1.11
N PHE A 265 -10.29 8.40 -0.24
CA PHE A 265 -9.22 7.49 0.20
C PHE A 265 -9.52 6.91 1.60
N PRO A 266 -9.31 5.60 1.81
CA PRO A 266 -9.28 5.05 3.16
C PRO A 266 -8.02 5.50 3.93
N ARG A 267 -8.03 5.30 5.25
CA ARG A 267 -6.87 5.51 6.12
C ARG A 267 -5.86 4.35 5.98
N TYR A 268 -4.59 4.62 6.27
CA TYR A 268 -3.50 3.64 6.19
C TYR A 268 -3.80 2.35 6.97
N LEU A 269 -4.18 2.48 8.25
CA LEU A 269 -4.45 1.34 9.14
C LEU A 269 -5.77 0.59 8.82
N MET A 270 -6.58 1.09 7.89
CA MET A 270 -7.72 0.32 7.36
C MET A 270 -7.29 -0.70 6.31
N GLN A 271 -6.09 -0.58 5.76
CA GLN A 271 -5.63 -1.34 4.60
C GLN A 271 -4.37 -2.16 4.87
N VAL A 272 -3.47 -1.69 5.72
CA VAL A 272 -2.19 -2.33 5.99
C VAL A 272 -1.82 -2.27 7.47
N ILE A 273 -1.01 -3.23 7.89
CA ILE A 273 -0.28 -3.20 9.16
C ILE A 273 1.13 -2.71 8.83
N PRO A 274 1.71 -1.76 9.61
CA PRO A 274 3.08 -1.31 9.39
C PRO A 274 4.07 -2.48 9.31
N GLN A 275 5.05 -2.37 8.43
CA GLN A 275 6.01 -3.43 8.12
C GLN A 275 7.11 -3.62 9.18
N ALA A 276 7.15 -2.78 10.21
CA ALA A 276 8.11 -2.85 11.30
C ALA A 276 7.42 -2.54 12.65
N ASP A 277 7.81 -3.28 13.68
CA ASP A 277 7.20 -3.22 15.03
C ASP A 277 7.37 -1.86 15.72
N ASN A 278 8.43 -1.12 15.36
CA ASN A 278 8.75 0.18 15.95
C ASN A 278 8.16 1.37 15.16
N ILE A 279 7.12 1.13 14.35
CA ILE A 279 6.34 2.20 13.72
C ILE A 279 5.15 2.55 14.62
N ARG A 280 4.99 3.83 14.97
CA ARG A 280 3.92 4.32 15.84
C ARG A 280 3.04 5.34 15.12
N ILE A 281 1.74 5.09 15.11
CA ILE A 281 0.72 6.00 14.58
C ILE A 281 -0.32 6.22 15.69
N LEU A 282 -0.33 7.41 16.29
CA LEU A 282 -1.18 7.68 17.46
C LEU A 282 -2.61 8.07 17.10
N ASP A 283 -2.86 8.46 15.84
CA ASP A 283 -4.20 8.73 15.31
C ASP A 283 -4.28 8.31 13.83
N SER A 284 -5.04 7.26 13.55
CA SER A 284 -5.20 6.73 12.19
C SER A 284 -5.80 7.74 11.21
N ALA A 285 -6.56 8.74 11.67
CA ALA A 285 -7.17 9.73 10.79
C ALA A 285 -6.14 10.63 10.11
N LYS A 286 -4.90 10.66 10.63
CA LYS A 286 -3.82 11.51 10.14
C LYS A 286 -2.91 10.85 9.10
N THR A 287 -3.24 9.64 8.63
CA THR A 287 -2.40 8.90 7.68
C THR A 287 -3.29 8.28 6.60
N ARG A 288 -3.17 8.77 5.36
CA ARG A 288 -3.90 8.20 4.22
C ARG A 288 -3.26 6.90 3.73
N PHE A 289 -4.09 6.01 3.21
CA PHE A 289 -3.61 4.86 2.46
C PHE A 289 -2.80 5.30 1.23
N GLY A 290 -1.67 4.64 0.99
CA GLY A 290 -0.67 5.04 0.01
C GLY A 290 0.50 5.84 0.59
N ALA A 291 0.48 6.20 1.87
CA ALA A 291 1.63 6.75 2.59
C ALA A 291 2.65 5.64 2.89
N PHE A 292 3.96 5.94 2.88
CA PHE A 292 5.02 5.01 3.30
C PHE A 292 5.68 5.51 4.59
N LEU A 293 5.83 4.63 5.58
CA LEU A 293 6.40 4.96 6.88
C LEU A 293 7.58 4.04 7.16
N GLY A 294 8.81 4.54 7.15
CA GLY A 294 10.02 3.76 7.44
C GLY A 294 10.10 3.26 8.88
N ALA A 295 10.97 2.28 9.14
CA ALA A 295 11.19 1.75 10.50
C ALA A 295 11.62 2.88 11.47
N GLY A 296 11.11 2.84 12.71
CA GLY A 296 11.34 3.87 13.73
C GLY A 296 10.50 5.15 13.56
N TYR A 297 9.62 5.21 12.55
CA TYR A 297 8.71 6.34 12.34
C TYR A 297 7.72 6.49 13.50
N THR A 298 7.55 7.72 13.98
CA THR A 298 6.55 8.06 15.01
C THR A 298 5.72 9.24 14.55
N GLN A 299 4.40 9.08 14.53
CA GLN A 299 3.46 10.15 14.21
C GLN A 299 2.64 10.55 15.42
N MET A 300 2.87 11.78 15.89
CA MET A 300 2.14 12.38 17.01
C MET A 300 0.77 12.89 16.55
N PRO A 301 -0.29 12.83 17.37
CA PRO A 301 -1.66 13.02 16.88
C PRO A 301 -2.07 14.49 16.70
N GLY A 302 -1.37 15.42 17.34
CA GLY A 302 -1.76 16.84 17.46
C GLY A 302 -2.05 17.50 16.12
N ALA A 303 -1.00 17.85 15.37
CA ALA A 303 -1.10 18.58 14.10
C ALA A 303 -0.44 17.85 12.92
N SER A 304 -0.18 16.55 13.08
CA SER A 304 0.47 15.76 12.04
C SER A 304 -0.48 15.34 10.92
N TYR A 305 0.09 15.08 9.74
CA TYR A 305 -0.61 14.44 8.63
C TYR A 305 0.40 13.80 7.66
N VAL A 306 0.04 12.68 7.04
CA VAL A 306 0.76 12.10 5.90
C VAL A 306 -0.22 11.73 4.80
N ASN A 307 -0.01 12.28 3.61
CA ASN A 307 -0.84 12.01 2.44
C ASN A 307 -0.37 10.76 1.67
N PHE A 308 -1.14 10.32 0.68
CA PHE A 308 -0.72 9.23 -0.20
C PHE A 308 0.52 9.64 -1.04
N ASN A 309 1.28 8.64 -1.49
CA ASN A 309 2.52 8.82 -2.23
C ASN A 309 3.51 9.76 -1.52
N ALA A 310 3.56 9.70 -0.19
CA ALA A 310 4.41 10.53 0.64
C ALA A 310 4.81 9.79 1.92
N GLY A 311 5.80 10.33 2.64
CA GLY A 311 6.15 9.86 3.98
C GLY A 311 7.65 9.86 4.25
N SER A 312 8.08 9.01 5.18
CA SER A 312 9.46 8.94 5.68
C SER A 312 10.16 7.68 5.21
N LEU A 313 11.41 7.80 4.75
CA LEU A 313 12.23 6.67 4.33
C LEU A 313 12.83 5.88 5.49
N GLY A 314 12.78 6.41 6.72
CA GLY A 314 13.31 5.77 7.93
C GLY A 314 12.75 6.41 9.20
N ALA A 315 13.53 6.36 10.28
CA ALA A 315 13.15 6.96 11.55
C ALA A 315 12.89 8.47 11.39
N CYS A 316 11.76 8.93 11.91
CA CYS A 316 11.34 10.33 11.84
C CYS A 316 10.32 10.58 12.95
N MET A 317 10.53 11.66 13.71
CA MET A 317 9.50 12.21 14.58
C MET A 317 8.62 13.14 13.74
N ASN A 318 7.35 12.78 13.54
CA ASN A 318 6.41 13.58 12.76
C ASN A 318 5.28 14.14 13.62
N GLU A 319 5.34 15.44 13.84
CA GLU A 319 4.30 16.23 14.50
C GLU A 319 3.67 17.27 13.53
N GLY A 320 4.06 17.24 12.25
CA GLY A 320 3.62 18.15 11.19
C GLY A 320 3.03 17.47 9.97
N ARG A 321 2.85 18.24 8.89
CA ARG A 321 2.09 17.84 7.69
C ARG A 321 3.03 17.52 6.53
N ILE A 322 3.00 16.27 6.09
CA ILE A 322 3.69 15.74 4.93
C ILE A 322 2.69 15.65 3.76
N SER A 323 2.77 16.60 2.83
CA SER A 323 1.88 16.66 1.67
C SER A 323 2.14 15.53 0.66
N SER A 324 1.22 15.31 -0.27
CA SER A 324 1.37 14.30 -1.32
C SER A 324 2.65 14.51 -2.13
N SER A 325 3.30 13.42 -2.48
CA SER A 325 4.58 13.39 -3.20
C SER A 325 5.77 13.88 -2.37
N VAL A 326 5.63 14.23 -1.08
CA VAL A 326 6.78 14.61 -0.25
C VAL A 326 7.54 13.38 0.23
N ILE A 327 8.87 13.44 0.13
CA ILE A 327 9.77 12.42 0.67
C ILE A 327 10.54 13.04 1.83
N VAL A 328 10.61 12.35 2.96
CA VAL A 328 11.39 12.74 4.13
C VAL A 328 12.49 11.71 4.38
N GLY A 329 13.73 12.18 4.48
CA GLY A 329 14.89 11.35 4.81
C GLY A 329 14.91 10.92 6.28
N GLU A 330 15.61 9.82 6.55
CA GLU A 330 15.83 9.30 7.89
C GLU A 330 16.50 10.32 8.82
N GLY A 331 16.15 10.27 10.10
CA GLY A 331 16.71 11.12 11.15
C GLY A 331 16.08 12.52 11.19
N THR A 332 15.18 12.85 10.27
CA THR A 332 14.53 14.16 10.22
C THR A 332 13.43 14.29 11.26
N ASP A 333 13.41 15.42 11.95
CA ASP A 333 12.40 15.80 12.93
C ASP A 333 11.48 16.90 12.34
N ILE A 334 10.18 16.63 12.36
CA ILE A 334 9.13 17.53 11.88
C ILE A 334 8.33 18.00 13.10
N GLY A 335 8.67 19.18 13.60
CA GLY A 335 8.06 19.75 14.80
C GLY A 335 6.57 20.07 14.64
N GLY A 336 5.92 20.22 15.80
CA GLY A 336 4.47 20.39 15.92
C GLY A 336 3.88 21.43 14.96
N GLY A 337 3.02 20.98 14.05
CA GLY A 337 2.30 21.84 13.12
C GLY A 337 3.12 22.40 11.95
N ALA A 338 4.38 21.98 11.78
CA ALA A 338 5.17 22.31 10.60
C ALA A 338 4.47 21.82 9.32
N SER A 339 4.71 22.49 8.19
CA SER A 339 4.15 22.13 6.88
C SER A 339 5.25 21.91 5.87
N ILE A 340 5.24 20.74 5.23
CA ILE A 340 6.01 20.51 4.01
C ILE A 340 5.03 20.57 2.84
N LEU A 341 5.20 21.56 1.97
CA LEU A 341 4.30 21.77 0.85
C LEU A 341 4.39 20.60 -0.14
N GLY A 342 3.30 20.34 -0.85
CA GLY A 342 3.25 19.37 -1.94
C GLY A 342 3.00 20.05 -3.27
N VAL A 343 2.82 19.22 -4.31
CA VAL A 343 2.43 19.69 -5.65
C VAL A 343 0.92 19.98 -5.71
N LEU A 344 0.11 19.14 -5.04
CA LEU A 344 -1.36 19.25 -5.07
C LEU A 344 -1.92 20.51 -4.41
N SER A 345 -1.18 21.14 -3.49
CA SER A 345 -1.60 22.36 -2.80
C SER A 345 -1.37 23.63 -3.63
N GLY A 346 -0.99 23.51 -4.92
CA GLY A 346 -0.87 24.63 -5.86
C GLY A 346 0.35 25.53 -5.67
N GLY A 347 1.26 25.18 -4.75
CA GLY A 347 2.43 26.01 -4.42
C GLY A 347 3.70 25.70 -5.22
N ASN A 348 3.84 24.48 -5.74
CA ASN A 348 5.06 24.00 -6.39
C ASN A 348 4.75 23.13 -7.61
N THR A 349 5.54 23.28 -8.68
CA THR A 349 5.52 22.41 -9.87
C THR A 349 6.33 21.14 -9.68
N THR A 350 7.36 21.18 -8.83
CA THR A 350 8.25 20.05 -8.52
C THR A 350 7.98 19.51 -7.12
N PRO A 351 7.89 18.18 -6.93
CA PRO A 351 7.76 17.58 -5.60
C PRO A 351 8.90 17.94 -4.64
N ILE A 352 8.57 18.27 -3.39
CA ILE A 352 9.54 18.59 -2.33
C ILE A 352 10.13 17.32 -1.73
N SER A 353 11.45 17.29 -1.58
CA SER A 353 12.15 16.29 -0.77
C SER A 353 12.87 16.97 0.39
N ILE A 354 12.79 16.37 1.58
CA ILE A 354 13.56 16.76 2.76
C ILE A 354 14.62 15.68 2.97
N GLY A 355 15.89 16.09 3.07
CA GLY A 355 17.02 15.21 3.28
C GLY A 355 17.01 14.53 4.64
N ARG A 356 18.14 13.91 4.98
CA ARG A 356 18.39 13.24 6.26
C ARG A 356 18.72 14.25 7.35
N ASN A 357 18.45 13.89 8.60
CA ASN A 357 18.86 14.65 9.79
C ASN A 357 18.48 16.15 9.73
N CYS A 358 17.35 16.48 9.14
CA CYS A 358 16.84 17.84 9.12
C CYS A 358 16.02 18.12 10.39
N LEU A 359 15.86 19.40 10.73
CA LEU A 359 14.95 19.85 11.79
C LEU A 359 14.02 20.92 11.24
N LEU A 360 12.73 20.60 11.16
CA LEU A 360 11.68 21.56 10.81
C LEU A 360 11.01 22.02 12.10
N GLY A 361 11.32 23.22 12.55
CA GLY A 361 10.78 23.77 13.78
C GLY A 361 9.25 23.85 13.77
N ALA A 362 8.65 23.85 14.96
CA ALA A 362 7.20 23.92 15.13
C ALA A 362 6.58 25.07 14.33
N ASN A 363 5.46 24.81 13.67
CA ASN A 363 4.74 25.76 12.81
C ASN A 363 5.58 26.41 11.68
N SER A 364 6.72 25.82 11.30
CA SER A 364 7.45 26.24 10.11
C SER A 364 6.73 25.82 8.81
N VAL A 365 7.05 26.46 7.69
CA VAL A 365 6.53 26.12 6.36
C VAL A 365 7.72 25.97 5.40
N THR A 366 7.90 24.75 4.89
CA THR A 366 8.94 24.40 3.94
C THR A 366 8.33 24.24 2.55
N GLY A 367 8.58 25.23 1.71
CA GLY A 367 8.13 25.33 0.32
C GLY A 367 9.21 25.05 -0.72
N ILE A 368 10.39 24.59 -0.32
CA ILE A 368 11.50 24.17 -1.20
C ILE A 368 12.04 22.81 -0.75
N SER A 369 12.79 22.12 -1.61
CA SER A 369 13.52 20.92 -1.17
C SER A 369 14.68 21.31 -0.26
N LEU A 370 15.00 20.46 0.71
CA LEU A 370 16.14 20.62 1.61
C LEU A 370 17.08 19.43 1.42
N GLY A 371 18.38 19.68 1.32
CA GLY A 371 19.39 18.63 1.43
C GLY A 371 19.54 18.16 2.88
N ASP A 372 20.56 17.34 3.13
CA ASP A 372 20.80 16.77 4.46
C ASP A 372 21.24 17.84 5.48
N GLY A 373 20.87 17.68 6.75
CA GLY A 373 21.34 18.51 7.86
C GLY A 373 20.81 19.95 7.87
N CYS A 374 19.73 20.24 7.15
CA CYS A 374 19.10 21.56 7.12
C CYS A 374 18.21 21.81 8.34
N ILE A 375 18.12 23.06 8.76
CA ILE A 375 17.31 23.49 9.91
C ILE A 375 16.43 24.66 9.48
N VAL A 376 15.14 24.59 9.79
CA VAL A 376 14.19 25.71 9.66
C VAL A 376 13.70 26.05 11.05
N ASP A 377 14.01 27.24 11.57
CA ASP A 377 13.53 27.64 12.91
C ASP A 377 11.99 27.67 12.97
N ALA A 378 11.46 27.54 14.19
CA ALA A 378 10.02 27.54 14.42
C ALA A 378 9.34 28.82 13.87
N GLY A 379 8.17 28.65 13.27
CA GLY A 379 7.37 29.73 12.67
C GLY A 379 7.91 30.29 11.34
N ILE A 380 9.04 29.81 10.82
CA ILE A 380 9.61 30.34 9.58
C ILE A 380 8.96 29.72 8.36
N SER A 381 8.68 30.57 7.36
CA SER A 381 8.29 30.13 6.02
C SER A 381 9.43 30.32 5.02
N ILE A 382 9.98 29.21 4.51
CA ILE A 382 10.96 29.19 3.41
C ILE A 382 10.28 28.72 2.13
N LEU A 383 9.84 29.67 1.31
CA LEU A 383 9.13 29.42 0.04
C LEU A 383 10.06 29.71 -1.14
N ALA A 384 9.72 29.22 -2.33
CA ALA A 384 10.51 29.47 -3.54
C ALA A 384 10.77 30.97 -3.80
N GLY A 385 9.77 31.82 -3.51
CA GLY A 385 9.86 33.27 -3.69
C GLY A 385 10.52 34.05 -2.54
N SER A 386 10.76 33.40 -1.39
CA SER A 386 11.37 34.03 -0.21
C SER A 386 12.72 34.64 -0.58
N VAL A 387 13.02 35.83 -0.06
CA VAL A 387 14.33 36.46 -0.18
C VAL A 387 15.10 36.21 1.11
N VAL A 388 16.26 35.60 0.99
CA VAL A 388 17.10 35.13 2.10
C VAL A 388 18.42 35.88 2.07
N ALA A 389 18.78 36.54 3.17
CA ALA A 389 20.08 37.19 3.30
C ALA A 389 21.14 36.19 3.80
N ILE A 390 22.29 36.15 3.13
CA ILE A 390 23.44 35.32 3.52
C ILE A 390 24.68 36.21 3.45
N THR A 391 25.46 36.23 4.53
CA THR A 391 26.71 37.01 4.54
C THR A 391 27.76 36.36 3.64
N ALA A 392 28.74 37.13 3.16
CA ALA A 392 29.78 36.61 2.28
C ALA A 392 30.55 35.43 2.91
N ASP A 393 30.85 35.50 4.21
CA ASP A 393 31.52 34.44 4.97
C ASP A 393 30.67 33.16 5.05
N GLU A 394 29.36 33.29 5.34
CA GLU A 394 28.46 32.15 5.39
C GLU A 394 28.20 31.56 4.00
N ALA A 395 28.17 32.39 2.95
CA ALA A 395 28.05 31.93 1.57
C ALA A 395 29.25 31.08 1.15
N GLN A 396 30.47 31.44 1.58
CA GLN A 396 31.68 30.62 1.35
C GLN A 396 31.57 29.26 2.04
N LYS A 397 31.21 29.23 3.33
CA LYS A 397 31.00 27.97 4.08
C LYS A 397 29.92 27.07 3.48
N ILE A 398 28.84 27.66 2.96
CA ILE A 398 27.78 26.91 2.26
C ILE A 398 28.31 26.35 0.95
N GLN A 399 29.11 27.12 0.19
CA GLN A 399 29.70 26.67 -1.07
C GLN A 399 30.66 25.49 -0.90
N GLU A 400 31.43 25.46 0.19
CA GLU A 400 32.39 24.37 0.50
C GLU A 400 31.73 22.98 0.46
N ILE A 401 30.50 22.87 0.97
CA ILE A 401 29.74 21.60 1.00
C ILE A 401 28.72 21.49 -0.14
N ASN A 402 28.45 22.58 -0.86
CA ASN A 402 27.53 22.63 -1.99
C ASN A 402 28.24 23.19 -3.23
N LYS A 403 29.01 22.33 -3.93
CA LYS A 403 29.87 22.74 -5.06
C LYS A 403 29.17 23.51 -6.20
N GLY A 404 27.85 23.33 -6.35
CA GLY A 404 27.03 24.04 -7.35
C GLY A 404 26.44 25.37 -6.88
N PHE A 405 26.65 25.76 -5.62
CA PHE A 405 26.13 27.01 -5.07
C PHE A 405 26.91 28.21 -5.61
N ILE A 406 26.20 29.16 -6.18
CA ILE A 406 26.75 30.40 -6.74
C ILE A 406 26.64 31.49 -5.68
N ILE A 407 27.74 32.18 -5.39
CA ILE A 407 27.72 33.29 -4.43
C ILE A 407 27.25 34.56 -5.16
N GLU A 408 26.19 35.17 -4.64
CA GLU A 408 25.62 36.41 -5.16
C GLU A 408 26.29 37.60 -4.48
N SER A 409 26.79 38.55 -5.27
CA SER A 409 27.43 39.76 -4.73
C SER A 409 26.47 40.64 -3.92
N SER A 410 25.16 40.49 -4.15
CA SER A 410 24.12 41.19 -3.41
C SER A 410 23.94 40.68 -1.97
N GLY A 411 24.38 39.45 -1.67
CA GLY A 411 24.10 38.77 -0.41
C GLY A 411 22.63 38.32 -0.25
N TYR A 412 21.80 38.43 -1.29
CA TYR A 412 20.39 38.04 -1.26
C TYR A 412 20.10 36.93 -2.26
N TYR A 413 19.38 35.91 -1.80
CA TYR A 413 19.09 34.69 -2.54
C TYR A 413 17.59 34.44 -2.56
N LYS A 414 17.10 33.84 -3.65
CA LYS A 414 15.73 33.32 -3.66
C LYS A 414 15.68 31.95 -3.01
N GLY A 415 14.58 31.62 -2.32
CA GLY A 415 14.42 30.28 -1.76
C GLY A 415 14.59 29.19 -2.83
N SER A 416 14.13 29.43 -4.06
CA SER A 416 14.32 28.52 -5.19
C SER A 416 15.79 28.23 -5.51
N THR A 417 16.69 29.21 -5.38
CA THR A 417 18.13 29.01 -5.63
C THR A 417 18.84 28.28 -4.49
N LEU A 418 18.19 28.17 -3.33
CA LEU A 418 18.69 27.44 -2.16
C LEU A 418 18.10 26.02 -2.05
N SER A 419 17.19 25.65 -2.95
CA SER A 419 16.50 24.37 -2.92
C SER A 419 17.47 23.20 -3.15
N GLY A 420 17.42 22.21 -2.26
CA GLY A 420 18.23 20.99 -2.32
C GLY A 420 19.65 21.14 -1.77
N LEU A 421 20.05 22.35 -1.36
CA LEU A 421 21.34 22.56 -0.71
C LEU A 421 21.36 21.89 0.67
N GLN A 422 22.55 21.41 1.04
CA GLN A 422 22.81 20.72 2.29
C GLN A 422 23.24 21.70 3.38
N GLY A 423 22.90 21.37 4.62
CA GLY A 423 23.49 21.97 5.81
C GLY A 423 23.21 23.46 5.96
N ILE A 424 22.02 23.93 5.59
CA ILE A 424 21.59 25.33 5.72
C ILE A 424 20.66 25.50 6.91
N HIS A 425 20.90 26.52 7.73
CA HIS A 425 20.02 26.94 8.82
C HIS A 425 19.30 28.23 8.43
N TYR A 426 17.97 28.17 8.28
CA TYR A 426 17.10 29.31 8.04
C TYR A 426 16.56 29.89 9.35
N ARG A 427 16.69 31.21 9.53
CA ARG A 427 16.31 31.95 10.74
C ARG A 427 15.69 33.32 10.39
N ILE A 428 14.77 33.81 11.22
CA ILE A 428 14.38 35.21 11.26
C ILE A 428 15.09 35.86 12.43
N THR A 429 15.83 36.93 12.17
CA THR A 429 16.48 37.71 13.21
C THR A 429 15.44 38.47 14.04
N SER A 430 15.54 38.40 15.37
CA SER A 430 14.57 39.06 16.27
C SER A 430 14.74 40.59 16.33
N GLN A 431 15.91 41.11 15.93
CA GLN A 431 16.23 42.53 16.00
C GLN A 431 15.65 43.32 14.82
N ASP A 432 15.67 42.75 13.61
CA ASP A 432 15.30 43.44 12.36
C ASP A 432 14.39 42.61 11.43
N SER A 433 13.88 41.47 11.89
CA SER A 433 12.90 40.62 11.18
C SER A 433 13.33 40.17 9.79
N ARG A 434 14.65 40.01 9.57
CA ARG A 434 15.19 39.55 8.29
C ARG A 434 15.26 38.03 8.27
N LEU A 435 14.80 37.44 7.17
CA LEU A 435 15.04 36.04 6.87
C LEU A 435 16.50 35.89 6.43
N ILE A 436 17.29 35.20 7.26
CA ILE A 436 18.70 34.91 7.02
C ILE A 436 18.91 33.41 6.83
N ALA A 437 20.02 33.06 6.19
CA ALA A 437 20.54 31.70 6.20
C ALA A 437 22.05 31.67 6.44
N PHE A 438 22.51 30.62 7.09
CA PHE A 438 23.92 30.39 7.41
C PHE A 438 24.22 28.89 7.46
N ARG A 439 25.50 28.52 7.50
CA ARG A 439 25.94 27.13 7.57
C ARG A 439 25.51 26.51 8.90
N SER A 440 24.75 25.42 8.83
CA SER A 440 24.34 24.65 10.00
C SER A 440 25.55 23.95 10.65
N CYS A 441 25.93 24.36 11.85
CA CYS A 441 26.97 23.71 12.64
C CYS A 441 26.44 22.57 13.54
N ARG A 442 25.15 22.24 13.45
CA ARG A 442 24.48 21.29 14.36
C ARG A 442 24.20 19.97 13.66
N GLN A 443 24.61 18.88 14.31
CA GLN A 443 24.09 17.55 14.00
C GLN A 443 22.81 17.34 14.81
N VAL A 444 21.67 17.22 14.11
CA VAL A 444 20.40 16.87 14.75
C VAL A 444 20.45 15.36 15.02
N MET A 445 20.49 14.97 16.29
CA MET A 445 20.36 13.56 16.69
C MET A 445 18.95 13.37 17.23
N LEU A 446 18.23 12.37 16.72
CA LEU A 446 16.98 11.93 17.33
C LEU A 446 17.29 11.40 18.76
N ASN A 447 16.34 11.59 19.68
CA ASN A 447 16.50 11.07 21.04
C ASN A 447 16.57 9.54 21.00
N ALA A 448 17.73 8.98 21.41
CA ALA A 448 17.99 7.55 21.39
C ALA A 448 17.04 6.74 22.28
N ASP A 449 16.43 7.35 23.30
CA ASP A 449 15.45 6.67 24.16
C ASP A 449 14.07 6.54 23.52
N LEU A 450 13.81 7.23 22.38
CA LEU A 450 12.50 7.30 21.72
C LEU A 450 12.36 6.49 20.43
N HIS A 451 13.45 5.94 19.87
CA HIS A 451 13.49 5.35 18.52
C HIS A 451 14.21 3.99 18.44
#